data_AF-A0A349IP95-F1
#
_entry.id   AF-A0A349IP95-F1
#
_cell.length_a   1.000
_cell.length_b   1.000
_cell.length_c   1.000
_cell.angle_alpha   90.00
_cell.angle_beta   90.00
_cell.angle_gamma   90.00
#
_symmetry.space_group_name_H-M   'P 1'
#
loop_
_entity.id
_entity.type
_entity.pdbx_description
1 polymer ?
#
loop_
_entity_poly.entity_id
_entity_poly.type
_entity_poly.pdbx_seq_one_letter_code
_entity_poly.pdbx_strand_id
1 'polypeptide(L)'
;MTQDTHQFDFLSAYVEKLLYENGLSTLTDEQRRIYVPQVLARLEERIGLEMLPKLSKPQLTQFAKFAESENTTGEQWRDFWYASIPTFEEDLKKIIIAFGEKVSAILSKTA
;
A
#
# COMPACT_ATOMS: atom_id res chain seq x y z
N MET A 1 -21.75 7.74 -8.48
CA MET A 1 -20.46 8.01 -9.13
C MET A 1 -19.42 7.83 -8.04
N THR A 2 -18.77 6.67 -8.02
CA THR A 2 -17.79 6.28 -6.99
C THR A 2 -16.59 7.20 -7.08
N GLN A 3 -16.37 8.02 -6.06
CA GLN A 3 -15.14 8.76 -5.89
C GLN A 3 -14.01 7.74 -5.71
N ASP A 4 -13.08 7.70 -6.68
CA ASP A 4 -11.78 7.06 -6.51
C ASP A 4 -11.10 7.73 -5.31
N THR A 5 -11.11 7.04 -4.18
CA THR A 5 -10.34 7.38 -2.99
C THR A 5 -8.87 7.14 -3.31
N HIS A 6 -8.20 8.19 -3.81
CA HIS A 6 -6.75 8.29 -3.97
C HIS A 6 -6.04 8.30 -2.59
N GLN A 7 -6.27 7.27 -1.78
CA GLN A 7 -5.78 7.19 -0.40
C GLN A 7 -4.25 6.94 -0.37
N PHE A 8 -3.67 6.42 -1.46
CA PHE A 8 -2.23 6.17 -1.61
C PHE A 8 -1.72 6.21 -3.07
N ASP A 9 -1.91 7.33 -3.78
CA ASP A 9 -1.48 7.43 -5.19
C ASP A 9 0.00 7.11 -5.45
N PHE A 10 0.88 7.36 -4.48
CA PHE A 10 2.30 7.03 -4.63
C PHE A 10 2.57 5.51 -4.58
N LEU A 11 1.71 4.72 -3.92
CA LEU A 11 1.86 3.26 -3.87
C LEU A 11 1.53 2.64 -5.23
N SER A 12 0.56 3.20 -5.97
CA SER A 12 0.26 2.79 -7.34
C SER A 12 1.49 2.95 -8.25
N ALA A 13 2.13 4.12 -8.21
CA ALA A 13 3.37 4.37 -8.97
C ALA A 13 4.52 3.44 -8.55
N TYR A 14 4.63 3.10 -7.25
CA TYR A 14 5.60 2.13 -6.77
C TYR A 14 5.32 0.72 -7.32
N VAL A 15 4.06 0.27 -7.28
CA VAL A 15 3.64 -1.04 -7.79
C VAL A 15 3.88 -1.14 -9.29
N GLU A 16 3.57 -0.10 -10.06
CA GLU A 16 3.86 -0.04 -11.49
C GLU A 16 5.36 -0.18 -11.78
N LYS A 17 6.19 0.56 -11.04
CA LYS A 17 7.65 0.47 -11.14
C LYS A 17 8.14 -0.93 -10.76
N LEU A 18 7.61 -1.53 -9.70
CA LEU A 18 7.97 -2.87 -9.25
C LEU A 18 7.67 -3.93 -10.31
N LEU A 19 6.50 -3.86 -10.96
CA LEU A 19 6.16 -4.76 -12.07
C LEU A 19 7.13 -4.56 -13.24
N TYR A 20 7.41 -3.30 -13.60
CA TYR A 20 8.35 -2.97 -14.66
C TYR A 20 9.76 -3.54 -14.41
N GLU A 21 10.32 -3.35 -13.21
CA GLU A 21 11.66 -3.82 -12.83
C GLU A 21 11.77 -5.34 -12.81
N ASN A 22 10.66 -6.06 -12.65
CA ASN A 22 10.59 -7.52 -12.58
C ASN A 22 10.29 -8.22 -13.91
N GLY A 23 10.64 -7.58 -15.03
CA GLY A 23 10.48 -8.18 -16.36
C GLY A 23 9.03 -8.17 -16.88
N LEU A 24 8.12 -7.50 -16.17
CA LEU A 24 6.76 -7.20 -16.64
C LEU A 24 6.69 -5.81 -17.28
N SER A 25 7.82 -5.29 -17.76
CA SER A 25 7.92 -4.03 -18.51
C SER A 25 7.08 -4.03 -19.80
N THR A 26 6.71 -5.22 -20.29
CA THR A 26 5.88 -5.43 -21.48
C THR A 26 4.41 -5.68 -21.19
N LEU A 27 3.92 -5.45 -19.96
CA LEU A 27 2.48 -5.56 -19.70
C LEU A 27 1.72 -4.59 -20.60
N THR A 28 0.71 -5.11 -21.29
CA THR A 28 -0.23 -4.28 -22.03
C THR A 28 -1.00 -3.38 -21.07
N ASP A 29 -1.59 -2.29 -21.57
CA ASP A 29 -2.44 -1.42 -20.75
C ASP A 29 -3.60 -2.19 -20.09
N GLU A 30 -4.13 -3.19 -20.80
CA GLU A 30 -5.16 -4.09 -20.28
C GLU A 30 -4.64 -4.94 -19.12
N GLN A 31 -3.45 -5.53 -19.26
CA GLN A 31 -2.83 -6.30 -18.19
C GLN A 31 -2.47 -5.42 -16.99
N ARG A 32 -1.98 -4.19 -17.20
CA ARG A 32 -1.73 -3.22 -16.11
C ARG A 32 -2.99 -2.91 -15.33
N ARG A 33 -4.10 -2.63 -16.02
CA ARG A 33 -5.41 -2.37 -15.38
C ARG A 33 -5.92 -3.55 -14.54
N ILE A 34 -5.51 -4.77 -14.86
CA ILE A 34 -5.88 -5.98 -14.11
C ILE A 34 -4.94 -6.20 -12.92
N TYR A 35 -3.62 -6.17 -13.14
CA TYR A 35 -2.65 -6.59 -12.14
C TYR A 35 -2.26 -5.51 -11.14
N VAL A 36 -2.18 -4.24 -11.55
CA VAL A 36 -1.77 -3.13 -10.65
C VAL A 36 -2.73 -3.02 -9.45
N PRO A 37 -4.07 -2.99 -9.61
CA PRO A 37 -4.97 -2.90 -8.46
C PRO A 37 -4.87 -4.10 -7.53
N GLN A 38 -4.64 -5.31 -8.07
CA GLN A 38 -4.50 -6.52 -7.26
C GLN A 38 -3.22 -6.51 -6.42
N VAL A 39 -2.10 -6.13 -7.02
CA VAL A 39 -0.81 -6.04 -6.30
C VAL A 39 -0.85 -4.91 -5.29
N LEU A 40 -1.46 -3.78 -5.63
CA LEU A 40 -1.68 -2.66 -4.71
C LEU A 40 -2.51 -3.09 -3.49
N ALA A 41 -3.65 -3.74 -3.69
CA ALA A 41 -4.49 -4.22 -2.58
C ALA A 41 -3.73 -5.17 -1.64
N ARG A 42 -2.86 -6.02 -2.18
CA ARG A 42 -1.99 -6.90 -1.37
C ARG A 42 -0.91 -6.15 -0.61
N LEU A 43 -0.35 -5.10 -1.20
CA LEU A 43 0.60 -4.23 -0.53
C LEU A 43 -0.08 -3.45 0.61
N GLU A 44 -1.26 -2.89 0.37
CA GLU A 44 -2.06 -2.19 1.38
C GLU A 44 -2.46 -3.12 2.55
N GLU A 45 -2.92 -4.34 2.24
CA GLU A 45 -3.21 -5.38 3.24
C GLU A 45 -1.96 -5.66 4.10
N ARG A 46 -0.80 -5.81 3.45
CA ARG A 46 0.47 -6.07 4.14
C ARG A 46 0.89 -4.91 5.04
N ILE A 47 0.74 -3.68 4.56
CA ILE A 47 0.99 -2.47 5.34
C ILE A 47 0.10 -2.46 6.57
N GLY A 48 -1.21 -2.71 6.42
CA GLY A 48 -2.16 -2.79 7.52
C GLY A 48 -1.77 -3.84 8.56
N LEU A 49 -1.43 -5.06 8.12
CA LEU A 49 -1.04 -6.16 9.02
C LEU A 49 0.21 -5.86 9.85
N GLU A 50 1.17 -5.10 9.30
CA GLU A 50 2.42 -4.78 10.00
C GLU A 50 2.33 -3.47 10.82
N MET A 51 1.44 -2.55 10.43
CA MET A 51 1.29 -1.25 11.10
C MET A 51 0.23 -1.24 12.20
N LEU A 52 -0.91 -1.91 12.00
CA LEU A 52 -2.00 -1.95 12.99
C LEU A 52 -1.56 -2.45 14.38
N PRO A 53 -0.71 -3.49 14.51
CA PRO A 53 -0.25 -3.96 15.81
C PRO A 53 0.60 -2.93 16.59
N LYS A 54 1.13 -1.91 15.91
CA LYS A 54 1.94 -0.85 16.53
C LYS A 54 1.08 0.26 17.15
N LEU A 55 -0.21 0.27 16.85
CA LEU A 55 -1.15 1.23 17.39
C LEU A 55 -1.59 0.85 18.81
N SER A 56 -1.65 1.85 19.68
CA SER A 56 -2.31 1.73 20.98
C SER A 56 -3.83 1.57 20.83
N LYS A 57 -4.52 1.12 21.89
CA LYS A 57 -5.98 1.00 21.89
C LYS A 57 -6.72 2.29 21.47
N PRO A 58 -6.38 3.49 21.98
CA PRO A 58 -7.02 4.73 21.52
C PRO A 58 -6.77 5.01 20.04
N GLN A 59 -5.58 4.73 19.53
CA GLN A 59 -5.23 4.91 18.12
C GLN A 59 -5.98 3.91 17.22
N LEU A 60 -6.19 2.68 17.66
CA LEU A 60 -7.03 1.70 16.96
C LEU A 60 -8.49 2.16 16.86
N THR A 61 -9.03 2.76 17.93
CA THR A 61 -10.37 3.37 17.89
C THR A 61 -10.43 4.54 16.91
N GLN A 62 -9.39 5.37 16.86
CA GLN A 62 -9.30 6.47 15.90
C GLN A 62 -9.19 5.96 14.45
N PHE A 63 -8.39 4.92 14.23
CA PHE A 63 -8.27 4.23 12.95
C PHE A 63 -9.63 3.73 12.47
N ALA A 64 -10.40 3.05 13.34
CA ALA A 64 -11.73 2.55 12.98
C ALA A 64 -12.67 3.68 12.56
N LYS A 65 -12.67 4.81 13.28
CA LYS A 65 -13.46 6.00 12.90
C LYS A 65 -13.06 6.57 11.55
N PHE A 66 -11.76 6.60 11.26
CA PHE A 66 -11.25 7.08 9.99
C PHE A 66 -11.63 6.14 8.83
N ALA A 67 -11.61 4.82 9.06
CA ALA A 67 -11.99 3.81 8.09
C ALA A 67 -13.50 3.76 7.81
N GLU A 68 -14.34 4.02 8.82
CA GLU A 68 -15.81 4.08 8.68
C GLU A 68 -16.30 5.40 8.06
N SER A 69 -15.46 6.42 8.03
CA SER A 69 -15.80 7.75 7.51
C SER A 69 -15.44 7.87 6.04
N GLU A 70 -16.46 8.06 5.19
CA GLU A 70 -16.29 8.34 3.76
C GLU A 70 -15.57 9.68 3.48
N ASN A 71 -15.47 10.55 4.49
CA ASN A 71 -14.90 11.89 4.36
C ASN A 71 -13.44 11.98 4.84
N THR A 72 -12.84 10.89 5.29
CA THR A 72 -11.45 10.93 5.76
C THR A 72 -10.50 11.17 4.58
N THR A 73 -9.78 12.27 4.60
CA THR A 73 -8.87 12.65 3.52
C THR A 73 -7.53 11.90 3.61
N GLY A 74 -6.81 11.82 2.49
CA GLY A 74 -5.45 11.26 2.49
C GLY A 74 -4.48 12.01 3.40
N GLU A 75 -4.64 13.33 3.55
CA GLU A 75 -3.86 14.14 4.50
C GLU A 75 -4.15 13.75 5.96
N GLN A 76 -5.42 13.55 6.31
CA GLN A 76 -5.78 13.10 7.67
C GLN A 76 -5.19 11.72 7.96
N TRP A 77 -5.22 10.80 6.99
CA TRP A 77 -4.58 9.49 7.14
C TRP A 77 -3.08 9.59 7.33
N ARG A 78 -2.41 10.39 6.50
CA ARG A 78 -0.98 10.65 6.62
C ARG A 78 -0.66 11.16 8.02
N ASP A 79 -1.30 12.24 8.45
CA ASP A 79 -1.03 12.86 9.74
C ASP A 79 -1.31 11.90 10.91
N PHE A 80 -2.36 11.08 10.82
CA PHE A 80 -2.64 10.03 11.80
C PHE A 80 -1.50 9.02 11.92
N TRP A 81 -0.97 8.53 10.79
CA TRP A 81 0.10 7.54 10.80
C TRP A 81 1.41 8.07 11.35
N TYR A 82 1.81 9.28 10.93
CA TYR A 82 3.01 9.95 11.45
C TYR A 82 2.90 10.26 12.94
N ALA A 83 1.72 10.69 13.41
CA ALA A 83 1.49 10.93 14.83
C ALA A 83 1.44 9.63 15.64
N SER A 84 0.98 8.53 15.04
CA SER A 84 0.76 7.28 15.77
C SER A 84 1.97 6.37 15.85
N ILE A 85 2.84 6.41 14.83
CA ILE A 85 4.00 5.51 14.70
C ILE A 85 5.25 6.37 14.43
N PRO A 86 6.14 6.59 15.43
CA PRO A 86 7.32 7.43 15.24
C PRO A 86 8.27 6.96 14.14
N THR A 87 8.29 5.65 13.88
CA THR A 87 9.10 4.99 12.85
C THR A 87 8.33 4.74 11.55
N PHE A 88 7.18 5.41 11.35
CA PHE A 88 6.24 5.12 10.27
C PHE A 88 6.91 5.03 8.90
N GLU A 89 7.72 6.03 8.51
CA GLU A 89 8.38 6.02 7.21
C GLU A 89 9.37 4.87 7.03
N GLU A 90 10.16 4.59 8.07
CA GLU A 90 11.18 3.54 8.00
C GLU A 90 10.52 2.17 7.91
N ASP A 91 9.47 1.95 8.70
CA ASP A 91 8.70 0.72 8.70
C ASP A 91 7.96 0.53 7.38
N LEU A 92 7.36 1.60 6.84
CA LEU A 92 6.67 1.57 5.56
C LEU A 92 7.66 1.20 4.43
N LYS A 93 8.85 1.80 4.42
CA LYS A 93 9.91 1.46 3.46
C LYS A 93 10.33 -0.01 3.58
N LYS A 94 10.51 -0.53 4.79
CA LYS A 94 10.86 -1.94 5.01
C LYS A 94 9.80 -2.89 4.48
N ILE A 95 8.52 -2.60 4.74
CA ILE A 95 7.39 -3.40 4.24
C ILE A 95 7.38 -3.41 2.72
N ILE A 96 7.49 -2.22 2.11
CA ILE A 96 7.49 -2.03 0.66
C ILE A 96 8.65 -2.80 0.00
N ILE A 97 9.87 -2.68 0.53
CA ILE A 97 11.05 -3.39 0.02
C ILE A 97 10.87 -4.91 0.15
N ALA A 98 10.49 -5.41 1.33
CA ALA A 98 10.30 -6.83 1.57
C ALA A 98 9.17 -7.43 0.71
N PHE A 99 8.12 -6.65 0.45
CA PHE A 99 7.06 -7.03 -0.48
C PHE A 99 7.60 -7.09 -1.92
N GLY A 100 8.35 -6.07 -2.34
CA GLY A 100 8.99 -6.01 -3.64
C GLY A 100 9.91 -7.20 -3.90
N GLU A 101 10.78 -7.56 -2.94
CA GLU A 101 11.66 -8.73 -3.00
C GLU A 101 10.86 -10.04 -3.16
N LYS A 102 9.75 -10.19 -2.44
CA LYS A 102 8.87 -11.37 -2.56
C LYS A 102 8.21 -11.48 -3.93
N VAL A 103 7.67 -10.37 -4.43
CA VAL A 103 7.07 -10.32 -5.78
C VAL A 103 8.14 -10.67 -6.82
N SER A 104 9.33 -10.08 -6.69
CA SER A 104 10.47 -10.34 -7.57
C SER A 104 10.89 -11.82 -7.57
N ALA A 105 10.95 -12.44 -6.38
CA ALA A 105 11.31 -13.86 -6.24
C ALA A 105 10.26 -14.81 -6.83
N ILE A 106 8.97 -14.44 -6.80
CA ILE A 106 7.90 -15.23 -7.42
C ILE A 106 7.98 -15.12 -8.94
N LEU A 107 8.11 -13.89 -9.46
CA LEU A 107 8.14 -13.64 -10.90
C LEU A 107 9.39 -14.24 -11.57
N SER A 108 10.56 -14.10 -10.94
CA SER A 108 11.83 -14.68 -11.45
C SER A 108 11.89 -16.20 -11.44
N LYS A 109 11.14 -16.87 -10.56
CA LYS A 109 11.02 -18.35 -10.56
C LYS A 109 10.07 -18.90 -11.62
N THR A 110 9.26 -18.03 -12.22
CA THR A 110 8.26 -18.39 -13.23
C THR A 110 8.70 -17.99 -14.65
N ALA A 111 9.88 -17.36 -14.78
CA ALA A 111 10.51 -16.97 -16.04
C ALA A 111 11.48 -18.04 -16.56
#